data_AF-A0A6N7ICD8-F1
#
_entry.id   AF-A0A6N7ICD8-F1
#
_cell.length_a   1.000
_cell.length_b   1.000
_cell.length_c   1.000
_cell.angle_alpha   90.00
_cell.angle_beta   90.00
_cell.angle_gamma   90.00
#
_symmetry.space_group_name_H-M   'P 1'
#
loop_
_entity.id
_entity.type
_entity.pdbx_description
1 polymer ?
#
loop_
_entity_poly.entity_id
_entity_poly.type
_entity_poly.pdbx_seq_one_letter_code
_entity_poly.pdbx_strand_id
1 'polypeptide(L)'
;MSYRTRGFVYDYEEIIRRGGVNGGDEDFILIKCPHCGYLYLHDYEIDTVYTNPDDLGQRQDVDLARPDTIHRVACGEAIPGACDTTRRRGKPDPLGVTWDEAAHSPWAWTIRPDAWPPGLGPPGHR
;
A
#
# COMPACT_ATOMS: atom_id res chain seq x y z
N MET A 1 19.99 -10.32 5.97
CA MET A 1 18.82 -10.85 6.71
C MET A 1 17.58 -10.29 6.04
N SER A 2 16.86 -11.13 5.28
CA SER A 2 15.58 -10.73 4.69
C SER A 2 14.52 -10.87 5.77
N TYR A 3 14.10 -9.77 6.38
CA TYR A 3 12.95 -9.78 7.28
C TYR A 3 11.72 -10.16 6.45
N ARG A 4 11.29 -11.43 6.56
CA ARG A 4 10.02 -11.88 5.99
C ARG A 4 8.89 -11.21 6.78
N THR A 5 7.98 -10.62 6.02
CA THR A 5 6.84 -9.78 6.39
C THR A 5 5.99 -10.37 7.52
N ARG A 6 6.22 -9.92 8.76
CA ARG A 6 5.07 -9.48 9.55
C ARG A 6 4.51 -8.29 8.78
N GLY A 7 3.20 -8.29 8.51
CA GLY A 7 2.55 -7.16 7.84
C GLY A 7 2.88 -5.85 8.55
N PHE A 8 2.80 -4.74 7.84
CA PHE A 8 2.94 -3.42 8.44
C PHE A 8 1.87 -3.20 9.50
N VAL A 9 2.16 -2.36 10.49
CA VAL A 9 1.16 -1.85 11.42
C VAL A 9 0.88 -0.41 11.02
N TYR A 10 -0.29 -0.16 10.45
CA TYR A 10 -0.66 1.14 9.91
C TYR A 10 -1.09 2.12 11.01
N ASP A 11 -0.81 3.39 10.79
CA ASP A 11 -1.30 4.51 11.59
C ASP A 11 -2.68 4.93 11.07
N TYR A 12 -3.69 4.18 11.49
CA TYR A 12 -5.07 4.38 11.06
C TYR A 12 -5.58 5.78 11.36
N GLU A 13 -5.26 6.32 12.54
CA GLU A 13 -5.69 7.66 12.94
C GLU A 13 -5.14 8.72 11.98
N GLU A 14 -3.86 8.63 11.60
CA GLU A 14 -3.24 9.56 10.67
C GLU A 14 -3.78 9.41 9.24
N ILE A 15 -3.99 8.19 8.76
CA ILE A 15 -4.58 7.93 7.45
C ILE A 15 -6.01 8.51 7.38
N ILE A 16 -6.83 8.23 8.38
CA ILE A 16 -8.19 8.77 8.52
C ILE A 16 -8.18 10.29 8.58
N ARG A 17 -7.30 10.89 9.40
CA ARG A 17 -7.18 12.35 9.53
C ARG A 17 -6.84 13.04 8.20
N ARG A 18 -6.11 12.37 7.31
CA ARG A 18 -5.73 12.87 5.98
C ARG A 18 -6.77 12.59 4.88
N GLY A 19 -7.93 12.06 5.23
CA GLY A 19 -9.03 11.80 4.28
C GLY A 19 -9.14 10.35 3.81
N GLY A 20 -8.56 9.41 4.55
CA GLY A 20 -8.65 7.97 4.28
C GLY A 20 -10.00 7.34 4.64
N VAL A 21 -10.93 8.06 5.28
CA VAL A 21 -12.24 7.52 5.66
C VAL A 21 -13.07 7.19 4.43
N ASN A 22 -13.63 5.98 4.41
CA ASN A 22 -14.58 5.53 3.40
C ASN A 22 -15.80 4.82 4.00
N GLY A 23 -15.57 3.75 4.77
CA GLY A 23 -16.58 2.76 5.17
C GLY A 23 -16.68 2.50 6.67
N GLY A 24 -15.65 2.83 7.45
CA GLY A 24 -15.60 2.72 8.90
C GLY A 24 -14.96 1.44 9.45
N ASP A 25 -14.61 0.45 8.62
CA ASP A 25 -13.80 -0.74 8.98
C ASP A 25 -12.65 -0.93 7.96
N GLU A 26 -12.01 0.18 7.59
CA GLU A 26 -11.00 0.18 6.53
C GLU A 26 -9.87 -0.82 6.83
N ASP A 27 -9.38 -1.53 5.80
CA ASP A 27 -8.21 -2.41 5.92
C ASP A 27 -7.14 -1.97 4.93
N PHE A 28 -6.19 -1.17 5.43
CA PHE A 28 -5.15 -0.58 4.60
C PHE A 28 -4.01 -1.55 4.33
N ILE A 29 -3.48 -1.52 3.11
CA ILE A 29 -2.26 -2.20 2.74
C ILE A 29 -1.44 -1.40 1.72
N LEU A 30 -0.11 -1.41 1.85
CA LEU A 30 0.78 -0.96 0.79
C LEU A 30 0.92 -2.04 -0.29
N ILE A 31 0.68 -1.66 -1.53
CA ILE A 31 0.92 -2.48 -2.72
C ILE A 31 1.94 -1.79 -3.61
N LYS A 32 2.71 -2.56 -4.38
CA LYS A 32 3.60 -1.99 -5.41
C LYS A 32 3.14 -2.31 -6.82
N CYS A 33 3.38 -1.37 -7.73
CA CYS A 33 3.31 -1.64 -9.15
C CYS A 33 4.47 -2.57 -9.55
N PRO A 34 4.19 -3.74 -10.17
CA PRO A 34 5.25 -4.66 -10.59
C PRO A 34 6.08 -4.12 -11.78
N HIS A 35 5.60 -3.08 -12.47
CA HIS A 35 6.27 -2.50 -13.64
C HIS A 35 7.27 -1.39 -13.27
N CYS A 36 6.92 -0.50 -12.34
CA CYS A 36 7.77 0.64 -11.96
C CYS A 36 8.19 0.68 -10.49
N GLY A 37 7.68 -0.24 -9.66
CA GLY A 37 8.00 -0.28 -8.23
C GLY A 37 7.39 0.84 -7.40
N TYR A 38 6.57 1.73 -7.98
CA TYR A 38 5.87 2.76 -7.21
C TYR A 38 4.85 2.11 -6.25
N LEU A 39 4.78 2.63 -5.03
CA LEU A 39 3.91 2.13 -3.97
C LEU A 39 2.60 2.91 -3.94
N TYR A 40 1.53 2.23 -3.55
CA TYR A 40 0.20 2.79 -3.36
C TYR A 40 -0.36 2.31 -2.03
N LEU A 41 -1.27 3.09 -1.45
CA LEU A 41 -2.08 2.64 -0.32
C LEU A 41 -3.41 2.09 -0.89
N HIS A 42 -3.82 0.91 -0.45
CA HIS A 42 -5.05 0.26 -0.87
C HIS A 42 -5.91 0.01 0.37
N ASP A 43 -7.15 0.48 0.34
CA ASP A 43 -8.21 0.08 1.25
C ASP A 43 -8.92 -1.13 0.67
N TYR A 44 -8.68 -2.30 1.27
CA TYR A 44 -9.18 -3.58 0.77
C TYR A 44 -10.67 -3.78 1.02
N GLU A 45 -11.27 -3.08 2.01
CA GLU A 45 -12.68 -3.31 2.37
C GLU A 45 -13.63 -2.80 1.29
N ILE A 46 -13.27 -1.65 0.69
CA ILE A 46 -14.08 -0.96 -0.32
C ILE A 46 -13.35 -0.80 -1.66
N ASP A 47 -12.31 -1.62 -1.87
CA ASP A 47 -11.56 -1.71 -3.12
C ASP A 47 -11.07 -0.35 -3.64
N THR A 48 -10.44 0.46 -2.79
CA THR A 48 -10.00 1.81 -3.15
C THR A 48 -8.49 1.96 -3.08
N VAL A 49 -7.87 2.38 -4.19
CA VAL A 49 -6.43 2.66 -4.26
C VAL A 49 -6.17 4.15 -4.19
N TYR A 50 -5.45 4.59 -3.18
CA TYR A 50 -4.93 5.95 -3.07
C TYR A 50 -3.64 6.09 -3.86
N THR A 51 -3.58 7.15 -4.62
CA THR A 51 -2.58 7.33 -5.67
C THR A 51 -1.55 8.41 -5.34
N ASN A 52 -1.92 9.33 -4.44
CA ASN A 52 -1.10 10.43 -3.99
C ASN A 52 -0.94 10.40 -2.45
N PRO A 53 0.28 10.24 -1.91
CA PRO A 53 0.56 10.23 -0.48
C PRO A 53 0.34 11.57 0.23
N ASP A 54 0.29 12.67 -0.53
CA ASP A 54 0.06 14.03 -0.01
C ASP A 54 -1.42 14.45 -0.10
N ASP A 55 -2.25 13.70 -0.85
CA ASP A 55 -3.66 14.01 -1.09
C ASP A 55 -4.46 12.71 -1.29
N LEU A 56 -5.07 12.20 -0.21
CA LEU A 56 -5.89 10.99 -0.25
C LEU A 56 -7.22 11.19 -0.99
N GLY A 57 -7.57 12.42 -1.40
CA GLY A 57 -8.68 12.66 -2.33
C GLY A 57 -8.38 12.10 -3.73
N GLN A 58 -7.10 11.92 -4.08
CA GLN A 58 -6.69 11.32 -5.34
C GLN A 58 -6.64 9.81 -5.20
N ARG A 59 -7.79 9.18 -5.48
CA ARG A 59 -7.99 7.75 -5.36
C ARG A 59 -8.75 7.19 -6.56
N GLN A 60 -8.66 5.88 -6.74
CA GLN A 60 -9.33 5.14 -7.79
C GLN A 60 -10.08 3.97 -7.16
N ASP A 61 -11.34 3.82 -7.52
CA ASP A 61 -12.10 2.63 -7.21
C ASP A 61 -11.60 1.48 -8.10
N VAL A 62 -11.31 0.34 -7.49
CA VAL A 62 -10.89 -0.88 -8.14
C VAL A 62 -12.13 -1.72 -8.34
N ASP A 63 -12.51 -1.94 -9.59
CA ASP A 63 -13.61 -2.83 -9.90
C ASP A 63 -13.12 -4.29 -9.81
N LEU A 64 -13.51 -5.00 -8.76
CA LEU A 64 -13.21 -6.42 -8.60
C LEU A 64 -13.73 -7.31 -9.74
N ALA A 65 -14.76 -6.86 -10.46
CA ALA A 65 -15.27 -7.55 -11.64
C ALA A 65 -14.40 -7.30 -12.89
N ARG A 66 -13.45 -6.35 -12.83
CA ARG A 66 -12.55 -5.96 -13.93
C ARG A 66 -11.11 -5.81 -13.43
N PRO A 67 -10.32 -6.89 -13.44
CA PRO A 67 -8.98 -6.93 -12.86
C PRO A 67 -7.93 -6.09 -13.61
N ASP A 68 -8.32 -5.34 -14.64
CA ASP A 68 -7.50 -4.43 -15.43
C ASP A 68 -7.62 -2.95 -15.00
N THR A 69 -8.38 -2.64 -13.94
CA THR A 69 -8.87 -1.26 -13.69
C THR A 69 -7.96 -0.31 -12.92
N ILE A 70 -6.88 -0.76 -12.26
CA ILE A 70 -5.92 0.20 -11.67
C ILE A 70 -5.09 0.80 -12.79
N HIS A 71 -5.60 1.89 -13.37
CA HIS A 71 -5.02 2.55 -14.51
C HIS A 71 -4.24 3.79 -14.09
N ARG A 72 -2.97 3.84 -14.56
CA ARG A 72 -2.25 5.09 -14.84
C ARG A 72 -2.11 6.03 -13.65
N VAL A 73 -1.08 5.81 -12.83
CA VAL A 73 -0.67 6.87 -11.89
C VAL A 73 0.81 7.18 -12.02
N ALA A 74 1.68 6.16 -11.96
CA ALA A 74 3.13 6.38 -12.04
C ALA A 74 3.72 6.08 -13.44
N CYS A 75 3.52 4.87 -13.97
CA CYS A 75 4.16 4.43 -15.22
C CYS A 75 3.21 4.25 -16.41
N GLY A 76 1.90 4.50 -16.21
CA GLY A 76 0.90 4.33 -17.26
C GLY A 76 0.44 2.89 -17.51
N GLU A 77 1.13 1.89 -16.96
CA GLU A 77 0.74 0.48 -17.01
C GLU A 77 -0.39 0.15 -16.04
N ALA A 78 -1.19 -0.85 -16.38
CA ALA A 78 -2.21 -1.39 -15.49
C ALA A 78 -1.56 -2.24 -14.40
N ILE A 79 -1.96 -2.07 -13.14
CA ILE A 79 -1.58 -3.00 -12.07
C ILE A 79 -2.57 -4.17 -12.16
N PRO A 80 -2.10 -5.42 -12.31
CA PRO A 80 -2.97 -6.58 -12.25
C PRO A 80 -3.78 -6.52 -10.96
N GLY A 81 -5.11 -6.64 -11.07
CA GLY A 81 -6.04 -6.43 -9.97
C GLY A 81 -5.53 -7.06 -8.69
N ALA A 82 -5.51 -6.25 -7.62
CA ALA A 82 -4.97 -6.58 -6.30
C ALA A 82 -5.63 -7.81 -5.64
N CYS A 83 -6.60 -8.43 -6.31
CA CYS A 83 -7.49 -9.44 -5.79
C CYS A 83 -7.27 -10.84 -6.37
N ASP A 84 -6.07 -11.16 -6.85
CA ASP A 84 -5.64 -12.57 -6.82
C ASP A 84 -5.34 -12.97 -5.36
N THR A 85 -6.41 -13.09 -4.58
CA THR A 85 -6.41 -13.72 -3.25
C THR A 85 -6.10 -15.21 -3.33
N THR A 86 -5.89 -15.79 -4.52
CA THR A 86 -5.13 -17.02 -4.64
C THR A 86 -3.65 -16.71 -4.42
N ARG A 87 -3.34 -16.25 -3.19
CA ARG A 87 -2.06 -16.41 -2.53
C ARG A 87 -1.65 -17.86 -2.71
N ARG A 88 -0.96 -18.18 -3.81
CA ARG A 88 -0.42 -19.51 -4.03
C ARG A 88 0.67 -19.66 -3.00
N ARG A 89 0.33 -20.35 -1.91
CA ARG A 89 1.23 -20.67 -0.81
C ARG A 89 2.59 -21.07 -1.38
N GLY A 90 3.62 -20.26 -1.12
CA GLY A 90 4.99 -20.50 -1.59
C GLY A 90 5.44 -19.74 -2.85
N LYS A 91 4.60 -18.91 -3.48
CA LYS A 91 5.05 -17.95 -4.51
C LYS A 91 5.27 -16.55 -3.93
N PRO A 92 6.30 -15.80 -4.39
CA PRO A 92 6.46 -14.39 -4.04
C PRO A 92 5.22 -13.61 -4.47
N ASP A 93 4.70 -12.78 -3.58
CA ASP A 93 3.64 -11.83 -3.89
C ASP A 93 4.24 -10.71 -4.75
N PRO A 94 3.85 -10.58 -6.04
CA PRO A 94 4.41 -9.56 -6.92
C PRO A 94 4.03 -8.14 -6.48
N LEU A 95 2.94 -7.98 -5.71
CA LEU A 95 2.49 -6.70 -5.16
C LEU A 95 3.03 -6.45 -3.76
N GLY A 96 3.66 -7.45 -3.14
CA GLY A 96 4.17 -7.40 -1.77
C GLY A 96 5.27 -6.36 -1.59
N VAL A 97 5.08 -5.50 -0.60
CA VAL A 97 6.02 -4.42 -0.26
C VAL A 97 6.93 -4.85 0.90
N THR A 98 8.22 -4.58 0.77
CA THR A 98 9.23 -4.80 1.81
C THR A 98 9.39 -3.58 2.70
N TRP A 99 9.92 -3.76 3.91
CA TRP A 99 10.23 -2.66 4.84
C TRP A 99 11.19 -1.62 4.25
N ASP A 100 12.16 -2.04 3.44
CA ASP A 100 13.11 -1.13 2.80
C ASP A 100 12.44 -0.29 1.70
N GLU A 101 11.61 -0.91 0.85
CA GLU A 101 10.79 -0.19 -0.13
C GLU A 101 9.85 0.82 0.55
N ALA A 102 9.18 0.41 1.63
CA ALA A 102 8.29 1.30 2.40
C ALA A 102 9.05 2.48 3.02
N ALA A 103 10.22 2.25 3.62
CA ALA A 103 11.04 3.28 4.26
C ALA A 103 11.55 4.35 3.28
N HIS A 104 11.75 3.99 2.01
CA HIS A 104 12.18 4.89 0.94
C HIS A 104 11.02 5.42 0.09
N SER A 105 9.78 5.15 0.49
CA SER A 105 8.59 5.60 -0.22
C SER A 105 7.98 6.85 0.43
N PRO A 106 7.26 7.67 -0.34
CA PRO A 106 6.51 8.79 0.22
C PRO A 106 5.33 8.34 1.09
N TRP A 107 4.99 7.04 1.08
CA TRP A 107 3.94 6.46 1.92
C TRP A 107 4.42 6.01 3.31
N ALA A 108 5.69 6.21 3.65
CA ALA A 108 6.24 5.77 4.93
C ALA A 108 5.44 6.28 6.14
N TRP A 109 4.84 7.47 6.04
CA TRP A 109 4.02 8.05 7.11
C TRP A 109 2.78 7.23 7.46
N THR A 110 2.33 6.32 6.58
CA THR A 110 1.17 5.45 6.83
C THR A 110 1.47 4.36 7.87
N ILE A 111 2.75 4.12 8.18
CA ILE A 111 3.17 3.09 9.14
C ILE A 111 3.43 3.76 10.48
N ARG A 112 2.93 3.13 11.56
CA ARG A 112 3.13 3.65 12.91
C ARG A 112 4.62 3.87 13.23
N PRO A 113 4.98 4.99 13.86
CA PRO A 113 6.36 5.28 14.25
C PRO A 113 7.04 4.18 15.09
N ASP A 114 6.29 3.47 15.93
CA ASP A 114 6.80 2.42 16.83
C ASP A 114 6.82 1.01 16.20
N ALA A 115 6.33 0.87 14.96
CA ALA A 115 6.25 -0.41 14.26
C ALA A 115 7.46 -0.70 13.37
N TRP A 116 8.34 0.29 13.15
CA TRP A 116 9.50 0.13 12.28
C TRP A 116 10.53 -0.84 12.86
N PRO A 117 11.12 -1.74 12.03
CA PRO A 117 12.26 -2.53 12.46
C PRO A 117 13.45 -1.64 12.85
N PRO A 118 14.29 -2.05 13.82
CA PRO A 118 15.44 -1.26 14.24
C PRO A 118 16.35 -0.86 13.07
N GLY A 119 16.68 0.43 12.98
CA GLY A 119 17.53 0.99 11.92
C GLY A 119 16.84 1.17 10.56
N LEU A 120 15.56 0.83 10.45
CA LEU A 120 14.70 1.15 9.31
C LEU A 120 13.65 2.18 9.74
N GLY A 121 13.20 2.99 8.80
CA GLY A 121 12.23 4.07 9.03
C GLY A 121 12.67 5.40 8.42
N PRO A 122 11.70 6.30 8.21
CA PRO A 122 11.96 7.61 7.62
C PRO A 122 12.89 8.46 8.52
N PRO A 123 13.65 9.40 7.92
CA PRO A 123 14.52 10.30 8.68
C PRO A 123 13.71 11.05 9.75
N GLY A 124 14.05 10.87 11.02
CA GLY A 124 13.29 11.40 12.17
C GLY A 124 12.77 10.34 13.14
N HIS A 125 12.77 9.07 12.74
CA HIS A 125 12.37 7.93 13.58
C HIS A 125 13.50 6.90 13.82
N ARG A 126 14.73 7.24 13.40
CA ARG A 126 15.93 6.41 13.57
C ARG A 126 16.68 6.71 14.85
#